data_AF-A0A3D4P853-F1
#
_entry.id   AF-A0A3D4P853-F1
#
_cell.length_a   1.000
_cell.length_b   1.000
_cell.length_c   1.000
_cell.angle_alpha   90.00
_cell.angle_beta   90.00
_cell.angle_gamma   90.00
#
_symmetry.space_group_name_H-M   'P 1'
#
loop_
_entity.id
_entity.type
_entity.pdbx_description
1 polymer ?
#
loop_
_entity_poly.entity_id
_entity_poly.type
_entity_poly.pdbx_seq_one_letter_code
_entity_poly.pdbx_strand_id
1 'polypeptide(L)'
;GGPEYYSFSMNPTYARSKYQEALDLIVRAWTEPGPFEHYGEHWKLRHVNPWPTPFQKPHPPIWIPGAGSKETIELVAERRYSYMGIPYFHKSFFKKNFDMFRKACQKNGYKAHEEQTGWLVPIYV
;
A
#
# COMPACT_ATOMS: atom_id res chain seq x y z
N GLY A 1 12.45 -6.47 5.99
CA GLY A 1 12.61 -5.27 6.80
C GLY A 1 12.60 -5.66 8.25
N GLY A 2 13.62 -5.27 8.99
CA GLY A 2 13.85 -5.60 10.39
C GLY A 2 14.82 -4.58 11.00
N PRO A 3 16.02 -4.39 10.42
CA PRO A 3 17.00 -3.41 10.91
C PRO A 3 16.54 -1.96 10.80
N GLU A 4 15.67 -1.65 9.84
CA GLU A 4 15.19 -0.29 9.59
C GLU A 4 14.36 0.24 10.77
N TYR A 5 13.57 -0.62 11.43
CA TYR A 5 12.78 -0.23 12.60
C TYR A 5 13.66 0.28 13.74
N TYR A 6 14.81 -0.37 13.96
CA TYR A 6 15.78 0.09 14.95
C TYR A 6 16.36 1.46 14.58
N SER A 7 16.71 1.65 13.31
CA SER A 7 17.30 2.90 12.80
C SER A 7 16.33 4.08 12.91
N PHE A 8 15.04 3.84 12.73
CA PHE A 8 13.99 4.86 12.89
C PHE A 8 13.41 4.93 14.31
N SER A 9 14.00 4.24 15.29
CA SER A 9 13.51 4.17 16.67
C SER A 9 12.02 3.80 16.75
N MET A 10 11.57 2.92 15.85
CA MET A 10 10.19 2.48 15.77
C MET A 10 10.03 1.11 16.42
N ASN A 11 9.01 0.97 17.28
CA ASN A 11 8.61 -0.32 17.79
C ASN A 11 7.92 -1.14 16.67
N PRO A 12 8.45 -2.32 16.29
CA PRO A 12 7.91 -3.11 15.19
C PRO A 12 6.49 -3.63 15.44
N THR A 13 6.05 -3.73 16.69
CA THR A 13 4.68 -4.16 17.04
C THR A 13 3.63 -3.19 16.50
N TYR A 14 3.95 -1.90 16.39
CA TYR A 14 3.04 -0.89 15.82
C TYR A 14 3.23 -0.67 14.32
N ALA A 15 4.17 -1.36 13.67
CA ALA A 15 4.50 -1.09 12.27
C ALA A 15 3.28 -1.21 11.36
N ARG A 16 2.42 -2.20 11.61
CA ARG A 16 1.23 -2.47 10.80
C ARG A 16 0.14 -1.42 10.98
N SER A 17 -0.20 -1.09 12.22
CA SER A 17 -1.22 -0.08 12.53
C SER A 17 -0.76 1.31 12.07
N LYS A 18 0.53 1.64 12.26
CA LYS A 18 1.15 2.86 11.70
C LYS A 18 1.05 2.90 10.19
N TYR A 19 1.37 1.80 9.50
CA TYR A 19 1.27 1.74 8.04
C TYR A 19 -0.15 2.02 7.54
N GLN A 20 -1.15 1.39 8.16
CA GLN A 20 -2.56 1.57 7.75
C GLN A 20 -3.04 3.01 7.99
N GLU A 21 -2.80 3.56 9.18
CA GLU A 21 -3.20 4.95 9.48
C GLU A 21 -2.47 5.96 8.59
N ALA A 22 -1.17 5.76 8.33
CA ALA A 22 -0.41 6.64 7.44
C ALA A 22 -0.95 6.59 6.00
N LEU A 23 -1.27 5.40 5.49
CA LEU A 23 -1.83 5.23 4.16
C LEU A 23 -3.17 5.96 4.02
N ASP A 24 -4.07 5.80 5.01
CA ASP A 24 -5.36 6.49 5.05
C ASP A 24 -5.19 8.01 5.15
N LEU A 25 -4.28 8.48 5.99
CA LEU A 25 -3.98 9.91 6.12
C LEU A 25 -3.44 10.51 4.82
N ILE A 26 -2.52 9.83 4.14
CA ILE A 26 -1.95 10.29 2.86
C ILE A 26 -3.03 10.41 1.80
N VAL A 27 -3.86 9.37 1.65
CA VAL A 27 -4.95 9.37 0.66
C VAL A 27 -5.94 10.48 0.97
N ARG A 28 -6.37 10.60 2.24
CA ARG A 28 -7.26 11.66 2.69
C ARG A 28 -6.69 13.05 2.40
N ALA A 29 -5.39 13.24 2.64
CA ALA A 29 -4.71 14.49 2.38
C ALA A 29 -4.71 14.88 0.89
N TRP A 30 -4.73 13.91 -0.02
CA TRP A 30 -4.83 14.18 -1.46
C TRP A 30 -6.26 14.39 -1.97
N THR A 31 -7.25 13.79 -1.31
CA THR A 31 -8.65 13.77 -1.78
C THR A 31 -9.54 14.80 -1.09
N GLU A 32 -9.25 15.16 0.15
CA GLU A 32 -10.04 16.10 0.95
C GLU A 32 -9.44 17.52 0.84
N PRO A 33 -10.23 18.52 0.42
CA PRO A 33 -9.79 19.91 0.46
C PRO A 33 -9.43 20.32 1.89
N GLY A 34 -8.17 20.71 2.12
CA GLY A 34 -7.70 21.15 3.43
C GLY A 34 -8.08 22.58 3.79
N PRO A 35 -7.86 23.00 5.06
CA PRO A 35 -7.33 22.18 6.15
C PRO A 35 -8.39 21.29 6.82
N PHE A 36 -7.98 20.09 7.26
CA PHE A 36 -8.78 19.20 8.09
C PHE A 36 -8.02 18.68 9.32
N GLU A 37 -8.76 18.15 10.29
CA GLU A 37 -8.21 17.53 11.51
C GLU A 37 -8.03 16.01 11.33
N HIS A 38 -6.93 15.47 11.86
CA HIS A 38 -6.65 14.04 11.94
C HIS A 38 -6.18 13.68 13.35
N TYR A 39 -7.04 13.04 14.13
CA TYR A 39 -6.72 12.52 15.47
C TYR A 39 -6.79 10.99 15.44
N GLY A 40 -5.77 10.36 14.85
CA GLY A 40 -5.62 8.91 14.87
C GLY A 40 -4.83 8.42 16.08
N GLU A 41 -4.58 7.11 16.12
CA GLU A 41 -3.84 6.46 17.20
C GLU A 41 -2.37 6.89 17.21
N HIS A 42 -1.78 7.05 16.02
CA HIS A 42 -0.37 7.31 15.85
C HIS A 42 -0.06 8.77 15.48
N TRP A 43 -0.97 9.49 14.83
CA TRP A 43 -0.80 10.89 14.47
C TRP A 43 -1.97 11.76 14.95
N LYS A 44 -1.65 12.87 15.63
CA LYS A 44 -2.60 13.88 16.09
C LYS A 44 -2.25 15.23 15.46
N LEU A 45 -2.87 15.53 14.33
CA LEU A 45 -2.61 16.68 13.50
C LEU A 45 -3.87 17.55 13.42
N ARG A 46 -3.77 18.76 13.95
CA ARG A 46 -4.89 19.72 14.01
C ARG A 46 -5.15 20.43 12.68
N HIS A 47 -4.13 20.59 11.83
CA HIS A 47 -4.29 21.27 10.54
C HIS A 47 -3.49 20.53 9.47
N VAL A 48 -4.13 19.56 8.81
CA VAL A 48 -3.56 18.84 7.67
C VAL A 48 -3.97 19.56 6.40
N ASN A 49 -2.99 20.11 5.69
CA ASN A 49 -3.19 20.76 4.40
C ASN A 49 -1.93 20.58 3.53
N PRO A 50 -1.80 19.46 2.78
CA PRO A 50 -0.63 19.26 1.94
C PRO A 50 -0.66 20.24 0.76
N TRP A 51 0.46 20.92 0.53
CA TRP A 51 0.65 21.72 -0.67
C TRP A 51 2.04 21.46 -1.25
N PRO A 52 2.16 21.21 -2.58
CA PRO A 52 1.08 21.08 -3.57
C PRO A 52 0.34 19.73 -3.49
N THR A 53 -0.86 19.64 -4.06
CA THR A 53 -1.58 18.36 -4.23
C THR A 53 -1.24 17.69 -5.55
N PRO A 54 -1.39 16.35 -5.66
CA PRO A 54 -1.18 15.65 -6.93
C PRO A 54 -2.10 16.16 -8.04
N PHE A 55 -1.55 16.20 -9.26
CA PHE A 55 -2.30 16.56 -10.48
C PHE A 55 -3.38 15.51 -10.82
N GLN A 56 -3.05 14.22 -10.67
CA GLN A 56 -3.97 13.10 -10.93
C GLN A 56 -5.08 13.04 -9.87
N LYS A 57 -6.32 12.86 -10.30
CA LYS A 57 -7.51 12.75 -9.44
C LYS A 57 -8.12 11.34 -9.52
N PRO A 58 -8.69 10.80 -8.41
CA PRO A 58 -8.70 11.38 -7.07
C PRO A 58 -7.32 11.41 -6.40
N HIS A 59 -6.43 10.48 -6.77
CA HIS A 59 -5.03 10.43 -6.37
C HIS A 59 -4.24 9.64 -7.43
N PRO A 60 -2.89 9.69 -7.42
CA PRO A 60 -2.08 8.84 -8.28
C PRO A 60 -2.30 7.33 -8.01
N PRO A 61 -2.01 6.44 -8.97
CA PRO A 61 -2.05 5.00 -8.74
C PRO A 61 -1.15 4.58 -7.58
N ILE A 62 -1.72 3.87 -6.61
CA ILE A 62 -1.00 3.43 -5.40
C ILE A 62 -0.55 1.98 -5.61
N TRP A 63 0.76 1.76 -5.44
CA TRP A 63 1.39 0.46 -5.54
C TRP A 63 1.89 0.02 -4.16
N ILE A 64 1.44 -1.15 -3.71
CA ILE A 64 1.87 -1.72 -2.43
C ILE A 64 2.76 -2.93 -2.70
N PRO A 65 4.05 -2.87 -2.34
CA PRO A 65 4.94 -4.01 -2.47
C PRO A 65 4.64 -5.06 -1.41
N GLY A 66 4.76 -6.34 -1.78
CA GLY A 66 4.54 -7.44 -0.85
C GLY A 66 5.35 -8.70 -1.18
N ALA A 67 5.59 -9.47 -0.11
CA ALA A 67 6.24 -10.78 -0.15
C ALA A 67 5.28 -11.88 0.35
N GLY A 68 4.04 -11.90 -0.18
CA GLY A 68 3.08 -12.97 0.09
C GLY A 68 2.31 -12.90 1.42
N SER A 69 2.36 -11.77 2.16
CA SER A 69 1.45 -11.56 3.31
C SER A 69 0.00 -11.51 2.82
N LYS A 70 -0.83 -12.42 3.35
CA LYS A 70 -2.25 -12.52 3.02
C LYS A 70 -2.99 -11.24 3.35
N GLU A 71 -2.71 -10.68 4.52
CA GLU A 71 -3.37 -9.49 5.03
C GLU A 71 -3.01 -8.24 4.21
N THR A 72 -1.82 -8.21 3.61
CA THR A 72 -1.43 -7.15 2.66
C THR A 72 -2.21 -7.30 1.36
N ILE A 73 -2.29 -8.52 0.83
CA ILE A 73 -3.04 -8.82 -0.40
C ILE A 73 -4.53 -8.48 -0.24
N GLU A 74 -5.12 -8.81 0.90
CA GLU A 74 -6.51 -8.49 1.22
C GLU A 74 -6.74 -6.97 1.29
N LEU A 75 -5.86 -6.22 1.98
CA LEU A 75 -5.93 -4.75 2.05
C LEU A 75 -5.84 -4.12 0.66
N VAL A 76 -4.90 -4.55 -0.17
CA VAL A 76 -4.70 -4.03 -1.54
C VAL A 76 -5.95 -4.30 -2.39
N ALA A 77 -6.52 -5.50 -2.27
CA ALA A 77 -7.72 -5.86 -3.01
C ALA A 77 -8.94 -5.04 -2.55
N GLU A 78 -9.15 -4.87 -1.24
CA GLU A 78 -10.24 -4.08 -0.67
C GLU A 78 -10.18 -2.62 -1.12
N ARG A 79 -8.98 -2.02 -1.07
CA ARG A 79 -8.74 -0.62 -1.48
C ARG A 79 -8.58 -0.43 -2.99
N ARG A 80 -8.64 -1.51 -3.77
CA ARG A 80 -8.49 -1.51 -5.23
C ARG A 80 -7.16 -0.93 -5.73
N TYR A 81 -6.10 -1.10 -4.94
CA TYR A 81 -4.74 -0.68 -5.28
C TYR A 81 -4.00 -1.72 -6.13
N SER A 82 -2.81 -1.37 -6.60
CA SER A 82 -1.95 -2.26 -7.37
C SER A 82 -1.02 -3.05 -6.45
N TYR A 83 -0.85 -4.34 -6.71
CA TYR A 83 0.05 -5.23 -5.98
C TYR A 83 1.37 -5.43 -6.72
N MET A 84 2.48 -5.14 -6.04
CA MET A 84 3.82 -5.38 -6.57
C MET A 84 4.54 -6.52 -5.85
N GLY A 85 5.01 -7.51 -6.61
CA GLY A 85 5.92 -8.53 -6.11
C GLY A 85 7.35 -7.99 -6.02
N ILE A 86 7.97 -8.11 -4.84
CA ILE A 86 9.38 -7.76 -4.65
C ILE A 86 10.30 -8.81 -5.31
N PRO A 87 11.50 -8.44 -5.79
CA PRO A 87 12.41 -9.37 -6.46
C PRO A 87 12.92 -10.46 -5.50
N TYR A 88 13.74 -11.39 -6.00
CA TYR A 88 14.44 -12.45 -5.26
C TYR A 88 13.68 -13.76 -4.95
N PHE A 89 12.43 -13.88 -5.40
CA PHE A 89 11.67 -15.13 -5.26
C PHE A 89 11.61 -15.93 -6.58
N HIS A 90 11.38 -17.24 -6.49
CA HIS A 90 11.15 -18.07 -7.67
C HIS A 90 9.80 -17.74 -8.32
N LYS A 91 9.67 -17.91 -9.65
CA LYS A 91 8.43 -17.61 -10.42
C LYS A 91 7.16 -18.22 -9.82
N SER A 92 7.25 -19.42 -9.23
CA SER A 92 6.12 -20.09 -8.59
C SER A 92 5.54 -19.31 -7.40
N PHE A 93 6.37 -18.58 -6.67
CA PHE A 93 5.95 -17.73 -5.55
C PHE A 93 5.05 -16.60 -6.03
N PHE A 94 5.44 -15.93 -7.12
CA PHE A 94 4.65 -14.84 -7.69
C PHE A 94 3.36 -15.32 -8.33
N LYS A 95 3.38 -16.48 -9.01
CA LYS A 95 2.15 -17.12 -9.48
C LYS A 95 1.16 -17.30 -8.34
N LYS A 96 1.61 -17.89 -7.22
CA LYS A 96 0.77 -18.09 -6.02
C LYS A 96 0.24 -16.76 -5.47
N ASN A 97 1.08 -15.74 -5.33
CA ASN A 97 0.66 -14.45 -4.77
C ASN A 97 -0.32 -13.69 -5.68
N PHE A 98 -0.09 -13.69 -6.99
CA PHE A 98 -1.02 -13.08 -7.94
C PHE A 98 -2.34 -13.84 -8.03
N ASP A 99 -2.33 -15.17 -7.90
CA ASP A 99 -3.56 -15.95 -7.81
C ASP A 99 -4.34 -15.63 -6.51
N MET A 100 -3.64 -15.44 -5.39
CA MET A 100 -4.27 -14.97 -4.14
C MET A 100 -4.85 -13.56 -4.30
N PHE A 101 -4.13 -12.65 -4.94
CA PHE A 101 -4.61 -11.29 -5.21
C PHE A 101 -5.86 -11.29 -6.10
N ARG A 102 -5.85 -12.04 -7.21
CA ARG A 102 -7.03 -12.18 -8.09
C ARG A 102 -8.25 -12.71 -7.33
N LYS A 103 -8.07 -13.72 -6.47
CA LYS A 103 -9.14 -14.25 -5.61
C LYS A 103 -9.65 -13.20 -4.63
N ALA A 104 -8.75 -12.40 -4.04
CA ALA A 104 -9.13 -11.32 -3.14
C ALA A 104 -9.90 -10.20 -3.87
N CYS A 105 -9.51 -9.84 -5.10
CA CYS A 105 -10.28 -8.88 -5.93
C CYS A 105 -11.68 -9.42 -6.24
N GLN A 106 -11.79 -10.70 -6.62
CA GLN A 106 -13.08 -11.34 -6.89
C GLN A 106 -13.98 -11.34 -5.65
N LYS A 107 -13.43 -11.59 -4.47
CA LYS A 107 -14.15 -11.49 -3.19
C LYS A 107 -14.67 -10.06 -2.93
N ASN A 108 -13.96 -9.03 -3.40
CA ASN A 108 -14.36 -7.63 -3.34
C ASN A 108 -15.22 -7.18 -4.54
N GLY A 109 -15.71 -8.13 -5.35
CA GLY A 109 -16.68 -7.87 -6.43
C GLY A 109 -16.08 -7.28 -7.70
N TYR A 110 -14.78 -7.46 -7.97
CA TYR A 110 -14.18 -7.01 -9.23
C TYR A 110 -13.09 -7.94 -9.75
N LYS A 111 -12.82 -7.86 -11.05
CA LYS A 111 -11.69 -8.53 -11.68
C LYS A 111 -10.49 -7.58 -11.66
N ALA A 112 -9.35 -8.05 -11.17
CA ALA A 112 -8.10 -7.28 -11.20
C ALA A 112 -7.74 -6.90 -12.65
N HIS A 113 -7.42 -5.63 -12.87
CA HIS A 113 -6.85 -5.14 -14.13
C HIS A 113 -5.41 -5.63 -14.27
N GLU A 114 -4.92 -5.77 -15.50
CA GLU A 114 -3.55 -6.28 -15.75
C GLU A 114 -2.49 -5.35 -15.14
N GLU A 115 -2.72 -4.04 -15.24
CA GLU A 115 -1.86 -3.00 -14.65
C GLU A 115 -1.92 -2.95 -13.11
N GLN A 116 -2.82 -3.69 -12.45
CA GLN A 116 -2.82 -3.79 -10.99
C GLN A 116 -1.85 -4.85 -10.47
N THR A 117 -1.12 -5.54 -11.37
CA THR A 117 -0.11 -6.54 -10.99
C THR A 117 1.22 -6.24 -11.65
N GLY A 118 2.28 -6.22 -10.85
CA GLY A 118 3.65 -6.04 -11.35
C GLY A 118 4.64 -6.79 -10.48
N TRP A 119 5.82 -7.07 -11.02
CA TRP A 119 6.94 -7.61 -10.25
C TRP A 119 8.25 -7.04 -10.79
N LEU A 120 9.26 -6.99 -9.92
CA LEU A 120 10.58 -6.53 -10.33
C LEU A 120 11.40 -7.71 -10.87
N VAL A 121 11.87 -7.59 -12.11
CA VAL A 121 12.78 -8.55 -12.75
C VAL A 121 14.15 -7.89 -12.89
N PRO A 122 15.20 -8.37 -12.21
CA PRO A 122 16.56 -7.89 -12.45
C PRO A 122 17.01 -8.37 -13.84
N ILE A 123 17.37 -7.42 -14.70
CA ILE A 123 17.89 -7.67 -16.04
C ILE A 123 19.29 -7.08 -16.11
N TYR A 124 20.26 -7.88 -16.53
CA TYR A 124 21.60 -7.41 -16.89
C TYR A 124 21.67 -7.40 -18.42
N VAL A 125 22.00 -6.23 -18.99
CA VAL A 125 22.11 -5.99 -20.43
C VAL A 125 23.57 -5.84 -20.80
#